data_AF-A0A662E189-F1
#
_entry.id   AF-A0A662E189-F1
#
_cell.length_a   1.000
_cell.length_b   1.000
_cell.length_c   1.000
_cell.angle_alpha   90.00
_cell.angle_beta   90.00
_cell.angle_gamma   90.00
#
_symmetry.space_group_name_H-M   'P 1'
#
loop_
_entity.id
_entity.type
_entity.pdbx_description
1 polymer ?
#
loop_
_entity_poly.entity_id
_entity_poly.type
_entity_poly.pdbx_seq_one_letter_code
_entity_poly.pdbx_strand_id
1 'polypeptide(L)' 'MRVGVRERKLFQTARPSLPDCISEGDTKEEALKNIREAIELYLEPVEDDTLAIDNSEQIELAI' A
#
# COMPACT_ATOMS: atom_id res chain seq x y z
N MET A 1 -8.97 35.55 -1.97
CA MET A 1 -8.95 34.17 -2.51
C MET A 1 -9.85 33.31 -1.62
N ARG A 2 -11.12 33.04 -1.96
CA ARG A 2 -11.91 32.05 -1.19
C ARG A 2 -11.49 30.67 -1.70
N VAL A 3 -10.85 29.88 -0.83
CA VAL A 3 -10.65 28.46 -1.08
C VAL A 3 -12.03 27.83 -1.00
N GLY A 4 -12.62 27.50 -2.15
CA GLY A 4 -13.90 26.81 -2.20
C GLY A 4 -13.71 25.40 -1.67
N VAL A 5 -14.22 25.12 -0.47
CA VAL A 5 -14.33 23.74 0.04
C VAL A 5 -15.37 23.05 -0.85
N ARG A 6 -14.90 22.27 -1.82
CA ARG A 6 -15.78 21.44 -2.64
C ARG A 6 -16.18 20.25 -1.79
N GLU A 7 -17.46 20.12 -1.46
CA GLU A 7 -18.00 18.89 -0.87
C GLU A 7 -17.90 17.77 -1.93
N ARG A 8 -16.80 17.02 -1.93
CA ARG A 8 -16.60 15.85 -2.78
C ARG A 8 -16.81 14.59 -1.97
N LYS A 9 -17.54 13.62 -2.52
CA LYS A 9 -17.55 12.25 -1.99
C LYS A 9 -16.17 11.65 -2.23
N LEU A 10 -15.52 11.20 -1.16
CA LEU A 10 -14.25 10.48 -1.20
C LEU A 10 -14.50 9.01 -0.88
N PHE A 11 -13.82 8.13 -1.60
CA PHE A 11 -13.76 6.71 -1.33
C PHE A 11 -12.45 6.40 -0.62
N GLN A 12 -12.53 5.67 0.49
CA GLN A 12 -11.37 5.25 1.27
C GLN A 12 -11.21 3.72 1.17
N THR A 13 -9.96 3.26 1.09
CA THR A 13 -9.61 1.85 1.15
C THR A 13 -8.42 1.65 2.08
N ALA A 14 -8.37 0.51 2.75
CA ALA A 14 -7.29 0.11 3.64
C ALA A 14 -7.01 -1.39 3.48
N ARG A 15 -5.76 -1.81 3.67
CA ARG A 15 -5.38 -3.22 3.60
C ARG A 15 -5.25 -3.79 5.01
N PRO A 16 -6.04 -4.81 5.42
CA PRO A 16 -5.97 -5.36 6.78
C PRO A 16 -4.58 -5.88 7.16
N SER A 17 -3.84 -6.44 6.20
CA SER A 17 -2.48 -6.93 6.42
C SER A 17 -1.41 -5.83 6.46
N LEU A 18 -1.75 -4.59 6.10
CA LEU A 18 -0.90 -3.41 6.14
C LEU A 18 -1.72 -2.24 6.71
N PRO A 19 -1.97 -2.24 8.03
CA PRO A 19 -2.92 -1.32 8.66
C PRO A 19 -2.55 0.16 8.50
N ASP A 20 -1.26 0.47 8.27
CA ASP A 20 -0.78 1.82 8.00
C ASP A 20 -0.97 2.26 6.53
N CYS A 21 -1.47 1.36 5.67
CA CYS A 21 -1.70 1.65 4.25
C CYS A 21 -3.18 2.03 4.02
N ILE A 22 -3.45 3.33 4.08
CA ILE A 22 -4.75 3.94 3.77
C ILE A 22 -4.62 4.73 2.47
N SER A 23 -5.62 4.62 1.59
CA SER A 23 -5.66 5.36 0.33
C SER A 23 -7.05 5.91 0.03
N GLU A 24 -7.10 7.03 -0.70
CA GLU A 24 -8.32 7.78 -1.03
C GLU A 24 -8.44 8.06 -2.53
N GLY A 25 -9.66 8.24 -3.03
CA GLY A 25 -9.96 8.64 -4.41
C GLY A 25 -11.37 9.22 -4.58
N ASP A 26 -11.60 9.99 -5.65
CA ASP A 26 -12.92 10.54 -6.00
C ASP A 26 -13.87 9.41 -6.50
N THR A 27 -13.32 8.26 -6.91
CA THR A 27 -14.06 7.03 -7.26
C THR A 27 -13.51 5.81 -6.51
N LYS A 28 -14.31 4.74 -6.41
CA LYS A 28 -13.88 3.47 -5.82
C LYS A 28 -12.70 2.87 -6.59
N GLU A 29 -12.75 2.95 -7.93
CA GLU A 29 -11.72 2.47 -8.83
C GLU A 29 -10.39 3.21 -8.62
N GLU A 30 -10.45 4.53 -8.44
CA GLU A 30 -9.29 5.37 -8.15
C GLU A 30 -8.68 5.03 -6.78
N ALA A 31 -9.48 4.96 -5.71
CA ALA A 31 -8.99 4.58 -4.39
C ALA A 31 -8.31 3.19 -4.41
N LEU A 32 -8.89 2.24 -5.16
CA LEU A 32 -8.33 0.89 -5.34
C LEU A 32 -7.06 0.88 -6.20
N LYS A 33 -6.93 1.77 -7.19
CA LYS A 33 -5.69 1.94 -7.96
C LYS A 33 -4.59 2.50 -7.05
N ASN A 34 -4.90 3.56 -6.31
CA ASN A 34 -3.96 4.26 -5.45
C ASN A 34 -3.40 3.34 -4.35
N ILE A 35 -4.24 2.50 -3.71
CA ILE A 35 -3.74 1.56 -2.70
C ILE A 35 -2.86 0.45 -3.31
N ARG A 36 -3.13 0.01 -4.55
CA ARG A 36 -2.29 -0.99 -5.21
C ARG A 36 -0.90 -0.44 -5.51
N GLU A 37 -0.82 0.79 -6.01
CA GLU A 37 0.46 1.48 -6.25
C GLU A 37 1.23 1.69 -4.95
N ALA A 38 0.55 2.08 -3.86
CA ALA A 38 1.19 2.22 -2.55
C ALA A 38 1.73 0.89 -1.99
N ILE A 39 1.00 -0.21 -2.18
CA ILE A 39 1.44 -1.55 -1.80
C ILE A 39 2.66 -1.99 -2.63
N GLU A 40 2.63 -1.74 -3.93
CA GLU A 40 3.72 -2.12 -4.84
C GLU A 40 5.00 -1.38 -4.44
N LEU A 41 4.92 -0.08 -4.20
CA LEU A 41 6.04 0.73 -3.69
C LEU A 41 6.53 0.26 -2.31
N TYR A 42 5.62 -0.16 -1.42
CA TYR A 42 5.99 -0.66 -0.10
C TYR A 42 6.73 -2.01 -0.15
N LEU A 43 6.40 -2.86 -1.12
CA LEU A 43 6.97 -4.19 -1.29
C LEU A 43 8.11 -4.22 -2.32
N GLU A 44 8.44 -3.08 -2.93
CA GLU A 44 9.51 -2.99 -3.91
C GLU A 44 10.83 -3.35 -3.23
N PRO A 45 11.58 -4.35 -3.74
CA PRO A 45 12.85 -4.72 -3.15
C PRO A 45 13.83 -3.54 -3.27
N VAL A 46 14.41 -3.13 -2.15
CA VAL A 46 15.50 -2.14 -2.18
C VAL A 46 16.73 -2.85 -2.75
N GLU A 47 17.39 -2.29 -3.77
CA GLU A 47 18.56 -2.92 -4.41
C GLU A 47 19.71 -3.21 -3.41
N ASP A 48 19.70 -2.56 -2.24
CA ASP A 48 20.68 -2.73 -1.15
C ASP A 48 20.23 -3.76 -0.06
N ASP A 49 18.98 -4.22 -0.11
CA ASP A 49 18.39 -5.20 0.84
C ASP A 49 18.38 -6.63 0.28
N THR A 50 19.30 -6.95 -0.64
CA THR A 50 19.80 -8.34 -0.67
C THR A 50 20.63 -8.56 0.58
N LEU A 51 19.95 -8.63 1.73
CA LEU A 51 20.49 -9.25 2.92
C LEU A 51 20.77 -10.70 2.51
N ALA A 52 21.98 -10.95 2.02
CA ALA A 52 22.60 -12.26 2.06
C ALA A 52 22.74 -12.58 3.55
N ILE A 53 21.64 -13.01 4.16
CA ILE A 53 21.65 -13.58 5.49
C ILE A 53 22.24 -14.97 5.29
N ASP A 54 23.57 -15.02 5.18
CA ASP A 54 24.32 -16.25 5.30
C ASP A 54 23.88 -16.86 6.63
N ASN A 55 23.24 -18.04 6.58
CA ASN A 55 22.62 -18.79 7.69
C ASN A 55 21.12 -18.54 7.98
N SER A 56 20.30 -17.99 7.07
CA SER A 56 18.84 -18.07 7.25
C SER A 56 18.28 -19.45 6.86
N GLU A 57 17.57 -20.10 7.79
CA GLU A 57 16.90 -21.39 7.56
C GLU A 57 15.45 -21.10 7.12
N GLN A 58 15.13 -21.39 5.86
CA GLN A 58 13.78 -21.22 5.32
C GLN A 58 12.96 -22.46 5.63
N ILE A 59 11.94 -22.32 6.48
CA ILE A 59 11.00 -23.40 6.79
C ILE A 59 9.72 -23.15 6.01
N GLU A 60 9.40 -24.07 5.10
CA GLU A 60 8.12 -24.06 4.39
C GLU A 60 7.04 -24.70 5.27
N LEU A 61 6.07 -23.89 5.71
CA LEU A 61 4.87 -24.38 6.38
C LEU A 61 3.81 -24.70 5.32
N ALA A 62 3.63 -25.99 5.05
CA ALA A 62 2.43 -26.49 4.40
C ALA A 62 1.29 -26.51 5.43
N ILE A 63 0.20 -25.81 5.14
CA ILE A 63 -1.06 -25.87 5.91
C ILE A 63 -1.88 -27.08 5.44
#